data_AF-A0A645BKX1-F1
#
_entry.id   AF-A0A645BKX1-F1
#
_cell.length_a   1.000
_cell.length_b   1.000
_cell.length_c   1.000
_cell.angle_alpha   90.00
_cell.angle_beta   90.00
_cell.angle_gamma   90.00
#
_symmetry.space_group_name_H-M   'P 1'
#
loop_
_entity.id
_entity.type
_entity.pdbx_description
1 polymer ?
#
loop_
_entity_poly.entity_id
_entity_poly.type
_entity_poly.pdbx_seq_one_letter_code
_entity_poly.pdbx_strand_id
1 'polypeptide(L)' 'MTDTELIGPIQMGLNKPIHFTDIESSVRDIVNITAVAVIDALVDKKKASIK' A
#
# COMPACT_ATOMS: atom_id res chain seq x y z
N MET A 1 -8.16 -20.35 -16.42
CA MET A 1 -7.94 -19.98 -15.00
C MET A 1 -7.63 -18.51 -15.03
N THR A 2 -8.43 -17.67 -14.38
CA THR A 2 -8.16 -16.22 -14.38
C THR A 2 -6.86 -15.99 -13.62
N ASP A 3 -5.89 -15.36 -14.29
CA ASP A 3 -4.64 -14.89 -13.68
C ASP A 3 -4.99 -13.96 -12.52
N THR A 4 -4.82 -14.45 -11.29
CA THR A 4 -4.96 -13.64 -10.08
C THR A 4 -3.58 -13.14 -9.70
N GLU A 5 -3.34 -11.84 -9.83
CA GLU A 5 -2.13 -11.21 -9.31
C GLU A 5 -2.31 -10.87 -7.83
N LEU A 6 -1.33 -11.28 -7.02
CA LEU A 6 -1.27 -10.95 -5.60
C LEU A 6 -0.50 -9.64 -5.43
N ILE A 7 -1.13 -8.64 -4.81
CA ILE A 7 -0.42 -7.47 -4.31
C ILE A 7 -0.11 -7.71 -2.83
N GLY A 8 1.14 -7.43 -2.43
CA GLY A 8 1.75 -7.80 -1.16
C GLY A 8 0.97 -7.40 0.11
N PRO A 9 1.46 -7.80 1.31
CA PRO A 9 0.69 -7.71 2.54
C PRO A 9 0.39 -6.25 2.92
N ILE A 10 -0.90 -5.90 2.89
CA ILE A 10 -1.38 -4.56 3.27
C ILE A 10 -1.44 -4.45 4.79
N GLN A 11 -0.71 -3.47 5.33
CA GLN A 11 -0.72 -3.20 6.76
C GLN A 11 -1.88 -2.26 7.09
N MET A 12 -2.52 -2.50 8.23
CA MET A 12 -3.70 -1.78 8.67
C MET A 12 -3.54 -1.36 10.14
N GLY A 13 -4.20 -0.28 10.54
CA GLY A 13 -4.27 0.14 11.95
C GLY A 13 -3.06 0.91 12.49
N LEU A 14 -2.17 1.36 11.61
CA LEU A 14 -1.03 2.21 11.97
C LEU A 14 -1.39 3.70 11.88
N ASN A 15 -0.66 4.54 12.62
CA ASN A 15 -0.84 6.01 12.59
C ASN A 15 -0.32 6.67 11.29
N LYS A 16 0.41 5.91 10.46
CA LYS A 16 0.95 6.33 9.17
C LYS A 16 0.87 5.14 8.20
N PRO A 17 0.73 5.38 6.89
CA PRO A 17 0.69 4.33 5.89
C PRO A 17 2.09 3.76 5.68
N ILE A 18 2.29 2.53 6.15
CA ILE A 18 3.57 1.82 6.10
C ILE A 18 3.26 0.43 5.55
N HIS A 19 3.96 0.01 4.51
CA HIS A 19 3.82 -1.33 3.95
C HIS A 19 5.19 -1.97 3.80
N PHE A 20 5.27 -3.25 4.16
CA PHE A 20 6.50 -4.01 4.04
C PHE A 20 6.51 -4.78 2.72
N THR A 21 7.69 -4.89 2.14
CA THR A 21 7.96 -5.71 0.94
C THR A 21 9.12 -6.64 1.27
N ASP A 22 9.11 -7.83 0.68
CA ASP A 22 10.18 -8.81 0.88
C ASP A 22 11.47 -8.40 0.13
N ILE A 23 12.64 -8.88 0.58
CA ILE A 23 13.92 -8.59 -0.08
C ILE A 23 13.99 -9.14 -1.51
N GLU A 24 13.23 -10.20 -1.80
CA GLU A 24 13.15 -10.83 -3.12
C GLU A 24 12.01 -10.26 -3.99
N SER A 25 11.39 -9.14 -3.59
CA SER A 25 10.26 -8.55 -4.31
C SER A 25 10.66 -8.07 -5.70
N SER A 26 9.77 -8.26 -6.68
CA SER A 26 9.98 -7.71 -8.02
C SER A 26 9.89 -6.18 -8.00
N VAL A 27 10.52 -5.53 -8.98
CA VAL A 27 10.40 -4.06 -9.15
C VAL A 27 8.93 -3.64 -9.29
N ARG A 28 8.10 -4.47 -9.94
CA ARG A 28 6.68 -4.21 -10.11
C ARG A 28 5.96 -4.21 -8.76
N ASP A 29 6.25 -5.17 -7.88
CA ASP A 29 5.62 -5.26 -6.56
C ASP A 29 6.02 -4.09 -5.67
N ILE A 30 7.29 -3.69 -5.71
CA ILE A 30 7.81 -2.52 -4.98
C ILE A 30 7.09 -1.24 -5.42
N VAL A 31 6.92 -1.05 -6.73
CA VAL A 31 6.22 0.13 -7.27
C VAL A 31 4.73 0.09 -6.89
N ASN A 32 4.10 -1.08 -7.01
CA ASN A 32 2.68 -1.25 -6.68
C ASN A 32 2.41 -0.99 -5.19
N ILE A 33 3.21 -1.57 -4.29
CA ILE A 33 3.03 -1.37 -2.84
C ILE A 33 3.32 0.08 -2.42
N THR A 34 4.27 0.74 -3.09
CA THR A 34 4.53 2.17 -2.89
C THR A 34 3.34 3.02 -3.34
N ALA A 35 2.72 2.70 -4.47
CA ALA A 35 1.53 3.41 -4.96
C ALA A 35 0.37 3.27 -3.96
N VAL A 36 0.17 2.08 -3.39
CA VAL A 36 -0.84 1.88 -2.33
C VAL A 36 -0.52 2.73 -1.10
N ALA A 37 0.73 2.74 -0.62
CA ALA A 37 1.14 3.55 0.52
C ALA A 37 0.85 5.05 0.34
N VAL A 38 1.05 5.57 -0.87
CA VAL A 38 0.77 6.97 -1.22
C VAL A 38 -0.75 7.23 -1.21
N ILE A 39 -1.54 6.32 -1.76
CA ILE A 39 -3.01 6.45 -1.76
C ILE A 39 -3.54 6.47 -0.32
N ASP A 40 -3.05 5.57 0.54
CA ASP A 40 -3.44 5.53 1.95
C ASP A 40 -3.10 6.85 2.66
N ALA A 41 -1.92 7.42 2.39
CA ALA A 41 -1.53 8.73 2.92
C ALA A 41 -2.48 9.86 2.49
N LEU A 42 -2.87 9.86 1.21
CA LEU A 42 -3.76 10.87 0.64
C LEU A 42 -5.16 10.75 1.25
N VAL A 43 -5.67 9.54 1.40
CA VAL A 43 -6.98 9.26 2.00
C VAL A 43 -6.99 9.68 3.48
N ASP A 44 -5.95 9.34 4.24
CA ASP A 44 -5.85 9.72 5.65
C ASP A 44 -5.74 11.23 5.83
N LYS A 45 -4.95 11.91 5.00
CA LYS A 45 -4.90 13.38 4.98
C LYS A 45 -6.27 13.99 4.66
N LYS A 46 -7.00 13.43 3.70
CA LYS A 46 -8.34 13.90 3.34
C LYS A 46 -9.34 13.68 4.48
N LYS A 47 -9.34 12.50 5.12
CA LYS A 47 -10.17 12.21 6.29
C LYS A 47 -9.90 13.19 7.43
N ALA A 48 -8.62 13.47 7.71
CA ALA A 48 -8.22 14.43 8.74
C ALA A 48 -8.67 15.87 8.41
N SER A 49 -8.76 16.24 7.13
CA SER A 49 -9.24 17.58 6.72
C SER A 49 -10.77 17.77 6.75
N ILE A 50 -11.53 16.67 6.75
CA ILE A 50 -13.00 16.68 6.77
C ILE A 50 -13.54 16.56 8.20
N LYS A 51 -12.71 16.10 9.14
CA LYS A 51 -13.03 15.95 10.55
C LYS A 51 -12.81 17.25 11.32
#